data_AF-A0A1G6CWE5-F1
#
_entry.id   AF-A0A1G6CWE5-F1
#
_cell.length_a   1.000
_cell.length_b   1.000
_cell.length_c   1.000
_cell.angle_alpha   90.00
_cell.angle_beta   90.00
_cell.angle_gamma   90.00
#
_symmetry.space_group_name_H-M   'P 1'
#
loop_
_entity.id
_entity.type
_entity.pdbx_description
1 polymer ?
#
loop_
_entity_poly.entity_id
_entity_poly.type
_entity_poly.pdbx_seq_one_letter_code
_entity_poly.pdbx_strand_id
1 'polypeptide(L)'
;MNRDKISAFTLKIASSNRSGLITVLYEIYEEYQTEALDYFEAGQVDDAIAALKKCSEVVTHLQKDLNFDYKVSSNLYALYDYVKRNVSKSIYKANSEGLLEAKRIMDELGSAFDQIAKEDSSEPMMKNTQYVMAGITYGRETLNESLMGNQSSRGFWA
;
A
#
# COMPACT_ATOMS: atom_id res chain seq x y z
N MET A 1 -10.65 -1.67 -5.35
CA MET A 1 -10.20 -2.27 -4.09
C MET A 1 -11.41 -2.47 -3.19
N ASN A 2 -11.65 -3.70 -2.73
CA ASN A 2 -12.83 -4.03 -1.92
C ASN A 2 -12.66 -3.56 -0.45
N ARG A 3 -13.78 -3.38 0.27
CA ARG A 3 -13.84 -2.94 1.66
C ARG A 3 -13.06 -3.86 2.61
N ASP A 4 -13.07 -5.16 2.35
CA ASP A 4 -12.33 -6.13 3.17
C ASP A 4 -10.81 -5.94 3.04
N LYS A 5 -10.32 -5.67 1.82
CA LYS A 5 -8.91 -5.35 1.58
C LYS A 5 -8.51 -4.04 2.26
N ILE A 6 -9.38 -3.02 2.20
CA ILE A 6 -9.14 -1.74 2.91
C ILE A 6 -9.00 -1.97 4.42
N SER A 7 -9.87 -2.80 5.02
CA SER A 7 -9.77 -3.14 6.45
C SER A 7 -8.47 -3.88 6.78
N ALA A 8 -8.10 -4.87 5.96
CA ALA A 8 -6.86 -5.63 6.12
C ALA A 8 -5.62 -4.74 6.06
N PHE A 9 -5.54 -3.83 5.09
CA PHE A 9 -4.43 -2.87 5.01
C PHE A 9 -4.43 -1.88 6.17
N THR A 10 -5.61 -1.44 6.64
CA THR A 10 -5.71 -0.56 7.81
C THR A 10 -5.13 -1.23 9.06
N LEU A 11 -5.47 -2.51 9.26
CA LEU A 11 -4.92 -3.30 10.36
C LEU A 11 -3.41 -3.51 10.22
N LYS A 12 -2.93 -3.78 9.00
CA LYS A 12 -1.50 -3.96 8.72
C LYS A 12 -0.71 -2.66 8.95
N ILE A 13 -1.25 -1.51 8.56
CA ILE A 13 -0.65 -0.19 8.83
C ILE A 13 -0.56 0.05 10.34
N ALA A 14 -1.60 -0.31 11.10
CA ALA A 14 -1.62 -0.12 12.54
C ALA A 14 -0.52 -0.95 13.25
N SER A 15 -0.26 -2.17 12.78
CA SER A 15 0.75 -3.06 13.38
C SER A 15 2.17 -2.88 12.84
N SER A 16 2.37 -2.10 11.77
CA SER A 16 3.67 -2.00 11.10
C SER A 16 4.69 -1.10 11.81
N ASN A 17 5.97 -1.47 11.68
CA ASN A 17 7.10 -0.61 11.95
C ASN A 17 7.37 0.31 10.73
N ARG A 18 8.41 1.16 10.80
CA ARG A 18 8.66 2.20 9.78
C ARG A 18 8.99 1.62 8.40
N SER A 19 9.76 0.54 8.36
CA SER A 19 10.09 -0.20 7.13
C SER A 19 8.90 -1.02 6.61
N GLY A 20 8.13 -1.65 7.51
CA GLY A 20 6.92 -2.39 7.19
C GLY A 20 5.83 -1.53 6.58
N LEU A 21 5.73 -0.25 6.97
CA LEU A 21 4.80 0.69 6.33
C LEU A 21 5.12 0.88 4.84
N ILE A 22 6.42 0.94 4.48
CA ILE A 22 6.86 1.03 3.09
C ILE A 22 6.46 -0.24 2.33
N THR A 23 6.70 -1.44 2.89
CA THR A 23 6.22 -2.70 2.31
C THR A 23 4.70 -2.67 2.05
N VAL A 24 3.91 -2.18 3.00
CA VAL A 24 2.45 -2.08 2.82
C VAL A 24 2.08 -1.15 1.66
N LEU A 25 2.80 -0.05 1.46
CA LEU A 25 2.57 0.84 0.30
C LEU A 25 2.84 0.13 -1.03
N TYR A 26 3.86 -0.73 -1.10
CA TYR A 26 4.12 -1.55 -2.29
C TYR A 26 3.01 -2.57 -2.55
N GLU A 27 2.50 -3.22 -1.50
CA GLU A 27 1.37 -4.15 -1.64
C GLU A 27 0.08 -3.44 -2.11
N ILE A 28 -0.19 -2.24 -1.60
CA ILE A 28 -1.32 -1.42 -2.06
C ILE A 28 -1.14 -1.05 -3.54
N TYR A 29 0.08 -0.72 -3.95
CA TYR A 29 0.37 -0.44 -5.36
C TYR A 29 0.11 -1.67 -6.25
N GLU A 30 0.58 -2.85 -5.85
CA GLU A 30 0.38 -4.11 -6.58
C GLU A 30 -1.11 -4.46 -6.71
N GLU A 31 -1.89 -4.22 -5.66
CA GLU A 31 -3.33 -4.41 -5.67
C GLU A 31 -4.02 -3.51 -6.70
N TYR A 32 -3.76 -2.19 -6.68
CA TYR A 32 -4.32 -1.27 -7.68
C TYR A 32 -3.85 -1.58 -9.10
N GLN A 33 -2.61 -2.05 -9.23
CA GLN A 33 -2.06 -2.46 -10.50
C GLN A 33 -2.80 -3.68 -11.08
N THR A 34 -3.06 -4.68 -10.24
CA THR A 34 -3.79 -5.88 -10.64
C THR A 34 -5.21 -5.52 -11.06
N GLU A 35 -5.90 -4.68 -10.28
CA GLU A 35 -7.23 -4.19 -10.66
C GLU A 35 -7.23 -3.43 -11.98
N ALA A 36 -6.22 -2.58 -12.23
CA ALA A 36 -6.11 -1.88 -13.51
C ALA A 36 -5.97 -2.84 -14.69
N LEU A 37 -5.20 -3.93 -14.53
CA LEU A 37 -5.07 -4.97 -15.55
C LEU A 37 -6.38 -5.72 -15.78
N ASP A 38 -7.07 -6.13 -14.70
CA ASP A 38 -8.37 -6.81 -14.78
C ASP A 38 -9.42 -5.93 -15.50
N TYR A 39 -9.44 -4.63 -15.22
CA TYR A 39 -10.33 -3.69 -15.91
C TYR A 39 -9.99 -3.51 -17.38
N PHE A 40 -8.71 -3.52 -17.76
CA PHE A 40 -8.30 -3.51 -19.17
C PHE A 40 -8.76 -4.77 -19.89
N GLU A 41 -8.63 -5.95 -19.27
CA GLU A 41 -9.10 -7.22 -19.84
C GLU A 41 -10.63 -7.27 -19.97
N ALA A 42 -11.36 -6.71 -19.01
CA ALA A 42 -12.81 -6.58 -19.04
C ALA A 42 -13.33 -5.49 -20.01
N GLY A 43 -12.45 -4.70 -20.62
CA GLY A 43 -12.81 -3.58 -21.50
C GLY A 43 -13.36 -2.35 -20.76
N GLN A 44 -13.23 -2.29 -19.43
CA GLN A 44 -13.67 -1.18 -18.59
C GLN A 44 -12.58 -0.11 -18.50
N VAL A 45 -12.38 0.63 -19.60
CA VAL A 45 -11.25 1.57 -19.74
C VAL A 45 -11.28 2.70 -18.72
N ASP A 46 -12.45 3.26 -18.41
CA ASP A 46 -12.58 4.36 -17.45
C ASP A 46 -12.18 3.92 -16.03
N ASP A 47 -12.59 2.72 -15.62
CA ASP A 47 -12.24 2.11 -14.33
C ASP A 47 -10.75 1.77 -14.28
N ALA A 48 -10.18 1.27 -15.38
CA ALA A 48 -8.74 1.04 -15.50
C ALA A 48 -7.95 2.34 -15.33
N ILE A 49 -8.38 3.43 -15.96
CA ILE A 49 -7.75 4.76 -15.82
C ILE A 49 -7.87 5.26 -14.38
N ALA A 50 -9.01 5.06 -13.72
CA ALA A 50 -9.19 5.42 -12.32
C ALA A 50 -8.23 4.64 -11.40
N ALA A 51 -8.03 3.33 -11.64
CA ALA A 51 -7.06 2.52 -10.91
C ALA A 51 -5.61 2.97 -11.17
N LEU A 52 -5.24 3.27 -12.42
CA LEU A 52 -3.92 3.81 -12.78
C LEU A 52 -3.61 5.14 -12.08
N LYS A 53 -4.62 6.02 -11.91
CA LYS A 53 -4.45 7.27 -11.14
C LYS A 53 -4.09 6.98 -9.69
N LYS A 54 -4.72 5.98 -9.06
CA LYS A 54 -4.38 5.54 -7.70
C LYS A 54 -2.96 4.97 -7.63
N CYS A 55 -2.52 4.18 -8.61
CA CYS A 55 -1.12 3.75 -8.71
C CYS A 55 -0.16 4.96 -8.73
N SER A 56 -0.47 5.98 -9.54
CA SER A 56 0.34 7.20 -9.62
C SER A 56 0.35 8.00 -8.31
N GLU A 57 -0.74 7.99 -7.55
CA GLU A 57 -0.83 8.62 -6.22
C GLU A 57 0.10 7.92 -5.22
N VAL A 58 0.10 6.58 -5.18
CA VAL A 58 1.00 5.80 -4.32
C VAL A 58 2.47 6.08 -4.65
N VAL A 59 2.84 6.08 -5.93
CA VAL A 59 4.22 6.40 -6.36
C VAL A 59 4.59 7.84 -5.97
N THR A 60 3.65 8.77 -6.08
CA THR A 60 3.88 10.17 -5.65
C THR A 60 4.07 10.28 -4.14
N HIS A 61 3.39 9.44 -3.35
CA HIS A 61 3.61 9.35 -1.91
C HIS A 61 5.03 8.85 -1.61
N LEU A 62 5.44 7.74 -2.23
CA LEU A 62 6.80 7.19 -2.09
C LEU A 62 7.88 8.21 -2.48
N GLN A 63 7.67 9.02 -3.53
CA GLN A 63 8.59 10.09 -3.92
C GLN A 63 8.72 11.19 -2.87
N LYS A 64 7.61 11.58 -2.22
CA LYS A 64 7.59 12.65 -1.22
C LYS A 64 8.22 12.25 0.11
N ASP A 65 8.15 10.96 0.44
CA ASP A 65 8.68 10.42 1.70
C ASP A 65 10.21 10.20 1.67
N LEU A 66 10.85 10.35 0.51
CA LEU A 66 12.30 10.19 0.37
C LEU A 66 13.07 11.26 1.14
N ASN A 67 14.04 10.83 1.96
CA ASN A 67 15.01 11.72 2.59
C ASN A 67 16.25 11.92 1.69
N PHE A 68 16.41 13.10 1.13
CA PHE A 68 17.52 13.46 0.21
C PHE A 68 18.88 13.69 0.88
N ASP A 69 18.97 13.61 2.21
CA ASP A 69 20.26 13.57 2.91
C ASP A 69 21.06 12.30 2.54
N TYR A 70 20.36 11.24 2.13
CA TYR A 70 20.96 9.99 1.69
C TYR A 70 21.11 9.94 0.17
N LYS A 71 22.32 9.59 -0.30
CA LYS A 71 22.63 9.48 -1.73
C LYS A 71 21.73 8.48 -2.48
N VAL A 72 21.31 7.39 -1.82
CA VAL A 72 20.44 6.36 -2.40
C VAL A 72 19.07 6.93 -2.81
N SER A 73 18.59 7.97 -2.12
CA SER A 73 17.29 8.58 -2.38
C SER A 73 17.20 9.22 -3.76
N SER A 74 18.32 9.73 -4.29
CA SER A 74 18.36 10.25 -5.67
C SER A 74 18.15 9.16 -6.71
N ASN A 75 18.71 7.97 -6.48
CA ASN A 75 18.53 6.82 -7.36
C ASN A 75 17.09 6.29 -7.29
N LEU A 76 16.53 6.17 -6.08
CA LEU A 76 15.14 5.77 -5.86
C LEU A 76 14.17 6.77 -6.52
N TYR A 77 14.42 8.06 -6.38
CA TYR A 77 13.59 9.09 -7.02
C TYR A 77 13.57 8.94 -8.54
N ALA A 78 14.71 8.67 -9.18
CA ALA A 78 14.79 8.45 -10.62
C ALA A 78 13.99 7.20 -11.06
N LEU A 79 14.02 6.13 -10.28
CA LEU A 79 13.21 4.93 -10.54
C LEU A 79 11.71 5.22 -10.41
N TYR A 80 11.30 5.91 -9.35
CA TYR A 80 9.90 6.31 -9.17
C TYR A 80 9.43 7.28 -10.25
N ASP A 81 10.27 8.21 -10.71
CA ASP A 81 9.94 9.09 -11.84
C ASP A 81 9.73 8.29 -13.13
N TYR A 82 10.58 7.30 -13.40
CA TYR A 82 10.41 6.40 -14.54
C TYR A 82 9.10 5.62 -14.46
N VAL A 83 8.78 5.02 -13.30
CA VAL A 83 7.51 4.31 -13.06
C VAL A 83 6.32 5.23 -13.30
N LYS A 84 6.33 6.44 -12.71
CA LYS A 84 5.26 7.43 -12.85
C LYS A 84 5.05 7.87 -14.29
N ARG A 85 6.12 8.06 -15.06
CA ARG A 85 6.04 8.36 -16.49
C ARG A 85 5.40 7.21 -17.27
N ASN A 86 5.74 5.98 -16.96
CA ASN A 86 5.17 4.82 -17.65
C ASN A 86 3.68 4.61 -17.30
N VAL A 87 3.29 4.78 -16.04
CA VAL A 87 1.87 4.81 -15.64
C VAL A 87 1.12 5.92 -16.37
N SER A 88 1.71 7.11 -16.48
CA SER A 88 1.13 8.24 -17.23
C SER A 88 0.97 7.94 -18.73
N LYS A 89 1.93 7.24 -19.35
CA LYS A 89 1.80 6.76 -20.74
C LYS A 89 0.62 5.80 -20.90
N SER A 90 0.46 4.86 -19.95
CA SER A 90 -0.68 3.94 -19.93
C SER A 90 -2.02 4.64 -19.79
N ILE A 91 -2.10 5.70 -18.97
CA ILE A 91 -3.29 6.55 -18.85
C ILE A 91 -3.61 7.23 -20.18
N TYR A 92 -2.61 7.88 -20.81
CA TYR A 92 -2.82 8.62 -22.06
C TYR A 92 -3.17 7.72 -23.25
N LYS A 93 -2.53 6.55 -23.35
CA LYS A 93 -2.77 5.58 -24.42
C LYS A 93 -3.97 4.66 -24.16
N ALA A 94 -4.55 4.70 -22.96
CA ALA A 94 -5.58 3.76 -22.51
C ALA A 94 -5.17 2.28 -22.72
N ASN A 95 -3.93 1.94 -22.37
CA ASN A 95 -3.41 0.59 -22.51
C ASN A 95 -2.54 0.15 -21.31
N SER A 96 -2.32 -1.16 -21.17
CA SER A 96 -1.56 -1.75 -20.06
C SER A 96 -0.04 -1.81 -20.29
N GLU A 97 0.46 -1.44 -21.46
CA GLU A 97 1.89 -1.59 -21.83
C GLU A 97 2.83 -0.86 -20.85
N GLY A 98 2.56 0.41 -20.57
CA GLY A 98 3.37 1.20 -19.63
C GLY A 98 3.30 0.65 -18.20
N LEU A 99 2.13 0.16 -17.79
CA LEU A 99 1.92 -0.45 -16.48
C LEU A 99 2.72 -1.75 -16.31
N LEU A 100 2.83 -2.58 -17.36
CA LEU A 100 3.63 -3.81 -17.34
C LEU A 100 5.13 -3.53 -17.20
N GLU A 101 5.63 -2.48 -17.85
CA GLU A 101 7.03 -2.06 -17.68
C GLU A 101 7.29 -1.45 -16.29
N ALA A 102 6.32 -0.71 -15.75
CA ALA A 102 6.37 -0.24 -14.37
C ALA A 102 6.34 -1.40 -13.36
N LYS A 103 5.62 -2.49 -13.67
CA LYS A 103 5.51 -3.68 -12.81
C LYS A 103 6.87 -4.21 -12.40
N ARG A 104 7.73 -4.47 -13.38
CA ARG A 104 9.04 -5.12 -13.16
C ARG A 104 9.88 -4.38 -12.12
N ILE A 105 9.90 -3.05 -12.21
CA ILE A 105 10.68 -2.21 -11.29
C ILE A 105 10.04 -2.18 -9.91
N MET A 106 8.71 -2.07 -9.85
CA MET A 106 7.99 -2.02 -8.58
C MET A 106 8.06 -3.36 -7.83
N ASP A 107 8.01 -4.49 -8.54
CA ASP A 107 8.17 -5.83 -7.97
C ASP A 107 9.59 -6.04 -7.41
N GLU A 108 10.62 -5.61 -8.15
CA GLU A 108 12.02 -5.72 -7.69
C GLU A 108 12.28 -4.84 -6.46
N LEU A 109 11.77 -3.60 -6.47
CA LEU A 109 11.87 -2.70 -5.33
C LEU A 109 11.08 -3.24 -4.13
N GLY A 110 9.84 -3.70 -4.33
CA GLY A 110 9.02 -4.29 -3.28
C GLY A 110 9.71 -5.47 -2.62
N SER A 111 10.29 -6.39 -3.41
CA SER A 111 11.05 -7.53 -2.89
C SER A 111 12.28 -7.10 -2.06
N ALA A 112 12.98 -6.05 -2.50
CA ALA A 112 14.11 -5.50 -1.75
C ALA A 112 13.66 -4.90 -0.41
N PHE A 113 12.56 -4.14 -0.39
CA PHE A 113 12.00 -3.57 0.84
C PHE A 113 11.46 -4.64 1.80
N ASP A 114 10.91 -5.73 1.28
CA ASP A 114 10.47 -6.87 2.09
C ASP A 114 11.63 -7.59 2.79
N GLN A 115 12.79 -7.67 2.15
CA GLN A 115 13.99 -8.20 2.78
C GLN A 115 14.45 -7.28 3.92
N ILE A 116 14.47 -5.97 3.69
CA ILE A 116 14.84 -4.96 4.69
C ILE A 116 13.87 -5.00 5.88
N ALA A 117 12.56 -5.11 5.63
CA ALA A 117 11.54 -5.16 6.68
C ALA A 117 11.67 -6.39 7.59
N LYS A 118 12.20 -7.52 7.08
CA LYS A 118 12.47 -8.72 7.89
C LYS A 118 13.67 -8.55 8.83
N GLU A 119 14.63 -7.72 8.45
CA GLU A 119 15.80 -7.41 9.26
C GLU A 119 15.52 -6.30 10.29
N ASP A 120 14.46 -5.52 10.07
CA ASP A 120 14.05 -4.45 10.98
C ASP A 120 13.32 -4.98 12.22
N SER A 121 14.03 -4.93 13.35
CA SER A 121 13.52 -5.30 14.68
C SER A 121 12.95 -4.11 15.48
N SER A 122 12.74 -2.96 14.84
CA SER A 122 12.19 -1.76 15.48
C SER A 122 10.77 -2.00 16.00
N GLU A 123 10.43 -1.37 17.13
CA GLU A 123 9.08 -1.42 17.68
C GLU A 123 8.03 -0.85 16.69
N PRO A 124 6.79 -1.37 16.72
CA PRO A 124 5.68 -0.80 15.97
C PRO A 124 5.51 0.69 16.26
N MET A 125 5.23 1.48 15.21
CA MET A 125 5.13 2.93 15.35
C MET A 125 3.93 3.36 16.19
N MET A 126 2.84 2.59 16.14
CA MET A 126 1.65 2.87 16.94
C MET A 126 1.71 2.11 18.27
N LYS A 127 1.92 2.85 19.37
CA LYS A 127 2.05 2.29 20.72
C LYS A 127 0.71 1.99 21.43
N ASN A 128 -0.41 2.43 20.86
CA ASN A 128 -1.76 2.31 21.43
C ASN A 128 -2.76 1.71 20.43
N THR A 129 -2.33 0.72 19.64
CA THR A 129 -3.28 0.00 18.77
C THR A 129 -4.10 -0.96 19.61
N GLN A 130 -5.42 -0.97 19.37
CA GLN A 130 -6.29 -1.97 19.97
C GLN A 130 -5.90 -3.32 19.34
N TYR A 131 -5.47 -4.27 20.18
CA TYR A 131 -5.15 -5.62 19.73
C TYR A 131 -6.44 -6.32 19.33
N VAL A 132 -6.70 -6.47 18.03
CA VAL A 132 -7.87 -7.20 17.54
C VAL A 132 -7.59 -8.69 17.68
N MET A 133 -7.97 -9.28 18.82
CA MET A 133 -7.90 -10.73 19.01
C MET A 133 -9.12 -11.39 18.35
N ALA A 134 -8.93 -11.89 17.13
CA ALA A 134 -9.94 -12.69 16.44
C ALA A 134 -10.02 -14.09 17.08
N GLY A 135 -10.86 -14.22 18.10
CA GLY A 135 -11.13 -15.45 18.86
C GLY A 135 -11.22 -15.12 20.34
N ILE A 136 -12.33 -15.28 21.03
CA ILE A 136 -12.99 -16.55 21.32
C ILE A 136 -14.49 -16.28 21.59
N THR A 137 -15.36 -16.33 20.58
CA THR A 137 -16.81 -16.54 20.81
C THR A 137 -17.43 -17.16 19.56
N TYR A 138 -17.89 -18.40 19.70
CA TYR A 138 -18.58 -19.14 18.65
C TYR A 138 -19.84 -18.39 18.19
N GLY A 139 -19.84 -17.89 16.96
CA GLY A 139 -21.01 -17.40 16.23
C GLY A 139 -21.01 -18.01 14.84
N ARG A 140 -21.98 -18.86 14.53
CA ARG A 140 -21.95 -19.78 13.37
C ARG A 140 -21.89 -19.10 12.00
N GLU A 141 -22.10 -17.78 11.87
CA GLU A 141 -22.05 -17.11 10.54
C GLU A 141 -21.49 -15.67 10.53
N THR A 142 -20.96 -15.16 11.65
CA THR A 142 -20.35 -13.82 11.67
C THR A 142 -19.12 -13.82 12.57
N LEU A 143 -17.95 -13.55 11.97
CA LEU A 143 -16.75 -13.18 12.73
C LEU A 143 -17.04 -11.86 13.44
N ASN A 144 -17.48 -11.93 14.69
CA ASN A 144 -17.59 -10.76 15.55
C ASN A 144 -16.18 -10.43 16.07
N GLU A 145 -15.57 -9.42 15.49
CA GLU A 145 -14.36 -8.78 16.03
C GLU A 145 -14.71 -8.11 17.36
N SER A 146 -14.40 -8.75 18.48
CA SER A 146 -14.58 -8.14 19.79
C SER A 146 -13.44 -7.15 20.04
N LEU A 147 -13.78 -5.86 20.02
CA LEU A 147 -12.89 -4.75 20.37
C LEU A 147 -12.60 -4.78 21.89
N MET A 148 -11.62 -5.58 22.34
CA MET A 148 -11.13 -5.52 23.72
C MET A 148 -9.91 -4.60 23.80
N GLY A 149 -10.15 -3.31 24.09
CA GLY A 149 -9.09 -2.31 24.27
C GLY A 149 -9.59 -0.98 24.83
N ASN A 150 -9.57 -0.89 26.16
CA ASN A 150 -9.65 0.28 27.05
C ASN A 150 -10.59 1.45 26.66
N GLN A 151 -11.74 1.54 27.33
CA GLN A 151 -12.63 2.71 27.33
C GLN A 151 -12.01 3.89 28.10
N SER A 152 -10.85 4.38 27.70
CA SER A 152 -10.28 5.58 28.29
C SER A 152 -9.65 6.47 27.23
N SER A 153 -10.42 7.51 26.93
CA SER A 153 -10.05 8.72 26.19
C SER A 153 -9.97 8.60 24.67
N ARG A 154 -11.13 8.78 24.03
CA ARG A 154 -11.26 9.27 22.64
C ARG A 154 -11.73 10.73 22.65
N GLY A 155 -11.01 11.64 23.31
CA GLY A 155 -11.39 13.06 23.31
C GLY A 155 -10.34 14.00 23.88
N PHE A 156 -9.98 15.00 23.06
CA PHE A 156 -9.36 16.30 23.33
C PHE A 156 -8.68 16.54 24.69
N TRP A 157 -7.41 16.94 24.64
CA TRP A 157 -6.79 17.74 25.71
C TRP A 157 -7.43 19.13 25.70
N ALA A 158 -8.02 19.51 26.83
CA ALA A 158 -8.38 20.90 27.15
C ALA A 158 -7.36 21.45 28.15
#